data_AF-A0A2D8EW58-F1
#
_entry.id   AF-A0A2D8EW58-F1
#
_cell.length_a   1.000
_cell.length_b   1.000
_cell.length_c   1.000
_cell.angle_alpha   90.00
_cell.angle_beta   90.00
_cell.angle_gamma   90.00
#
_symmetry.space_group_name_H-M   'P 1'
#
loop_
_entity.id
_entity.type
_entity.pdbx_description
1 polymer ?
#
loop_
_entity_poly.entity_id
_entity_poly.type
_entity_poly.pdbx_seq_one_letter_code
_entity_poly.pdbx_strand_id
1 'polypeptide(L)'
;MLFPELEETPSNHRMSRFLELSFEYRTSTPAELAEKLGYKRDTTVVQWMRGSAKVPLRHLSTIANFFSHDVAHVLSAWLAQECPDDPEIVSVADRVITIWEWQLVYVARDIHNYYDE
;
A
#
# COMPACT_ATOMS: atom_id res chain seq x y z
N MET A 1 8.10 -6.20 -0.59
CA MET A 1 7.73 -7.62 -0.79
C MET A 1 6.24 -7.66 -1.02
N LEU A 2 5.78 -8.27 -2.12
CA LEU A 2 4.37 -8.60 -2.35
C LEU A 2 4.09 -9.90 -1.59
N PHE A 3 3.02 -9.94 -0.81
CA PHE A 3 2.66 -11.13 -0.03
C PHE A 3 1.96 -12.15 -0.95
N PRO A 4 2.49 -13.38 -1.11
CA PRO A 4 1.85 -14.42 -1.93
C PRO A 4 0.39 -14.69 -1.54
N GLU A 5 0.09 -14.53 -0.25
CA GLU A 5 -1.24 -14.73 0.33
C GLU A 5 -2.30 -13.73 -0.21
N LEU A 6 -1.89 -12.64 -0.86
CA LEU A 6 -2.82 -11.70 -1.50
C LEU A 6 -3.42 -12.24 -2.80
N GLU A 7 -2.74 -13.16 -3.49
CA GLU A 7 -3.26 -13.75 -4.73
C GLU A 7 -4.49 -14.62 -4.47
N GLU A 8 -4.49 -15.33 -3.33
CA GLU A 8 -5.59 -16.18 -2.86
C GLU A 8 -6.71 -15.39 -2.18
N THR A 9 -6.46 -14.11 -1.86
CA THR A 9 -7.44 -13.26 -1.18
C THR A 9 -8.43 -12.66 -2.19
N PRO A 10 -9.75 -12.74 -1.94
CA PRO A 10 -10.76 -12.06 -2.75
C PRO A 10 -10.43 -10.57 -2.93
N SER A 11 -10.59 -10.03 -4.14
CA SER A 11 -10.16 -8.67 -4.50
C SER A 11 -10.62 -7.61 -3.50
N ASN A 12 -11.89 -7.67 -3.10
CA ASN A 12 -12.51 -6.74 -2.14
C ASN A 12 -11.92 -6.79 -0.71
N HIS A 13 -11.12 -7.81 -0.39
CA HIS A 13 -10.44 -7.99 0.90
C HIS A 13 -8.91 -7.87 0.81
N ARG A 14 -8.34 -7.61 -0.36
CA ARG A 14 -6.88 -7.53 -0.52
C ARG A 14 -6.24 -6.39 0.27
N MET A 15 -6.87 -5.22 0.32
CA MET A 15 -6.33 -4.10 1.11
C MET A 15 -6.34 -4.38 2.61
N SER A 16 -7.43 -4.96 3.14
CA SER A 16 -7.51 -5.35 4.54
C SER A 16 -6.48 -6.42 4.88
N ARG A 17 -6.35 -7.44 4.02
CA ARG A 17 -5.36 -8.51 4.20
C ARG A 17 -3.92 -8.02 4.07
N PHE A 18 -3.65 -7.09 3.16
CA PHE A 18 -2.33 -6.44 3.03
C PHE A 18 -1.94 -5.75 4.33
N LEU A 19 -2.86 -5.02 4.96
CA LEU A 19 -2.59 -4.35 6.24
C LEU A 19 -2.36 -5.37 7.36
N GLU A 20 -3.18 -6.42 7.46
CA GLU A 20 -2.98 -7.49 8.44
C GLU A 20 -1.60 -8.12 8.33
N LEU A 21 -1.22 -8.56 7.14
CA LEU A 21 0.09 -9.17 6.88
C LEU A 21 1.22 -8.19 7.19
N SER A 22 1.08 -6.92 6.79
CA SER A 22 2.08 -5.89 7.10
C SER A 22 2.31 -5.71 8.62
N PHE A 23 1.25 -5.84 9.42
CA PHE A 23 1.34 -5.83 10.89
C PHE A 23 1.83 -7.16 11.48
N GLU A 24 1.58 -8.31 10.85
CA GLU A 24 2.10 -9.61 11.30
C GLU A 24 3.63 -9.69 11.10
N TYR A 25 4.14 -9.18 9.97
CA TYR A 25 5.58 -9.22 9.64
C TYR A 25 6.41 -8.10 10.28
N ARG A 26 5.78 -7.10 10.90
CA ARG A 26 6.47 -6.02 11.62
C ARG A 26 6.05 -5.98 13.08
N THR A 27 7.00 -5.67 13.97
CA THR A 27 6.72 -5.33 15.37
C THR A 27 6.18 -3.90 15.48
N SER A 28 5.10 -3.59 14.76
CA SER A 28 4.42 -2.29 14.78
C SER A 28 2.96 -2.45 15.19
N THR A 29 2.35 -1.39 15.72
CA THR A 29 0.96 -1.42 16.19
C THR A 29 0.03 -0.56 15.34
N PRO A 30 -1.28 -0.88 15.27
CA PRO A 30 -2.26 -0.03 14.61
C PRO A 30 -2.29 1.41 15.14
N ALA A 31 -1.95 1.61 16.42
CA ALA A 31 -1.84 2.94 17.03
C ALA A 31 -0.69 3.77 16.45
N GLU A 32 0.47 3.17 16.18
CA GLU A 32 1.62 3.87 15.57
C GLU A 32 1.30 4.31 14.14
N LEU A 33 0.64 3.46 13.34
CA LEU A 33 0.21 3.84 12.00
C LEU A 33 -0.85 4.95 12.07
N ALA A 34 -1.80 4.87 13.00
CA ALA A 34 -2.82 5.90 13.19
C ALA A 34 -2.21 7.26 13.53
N GLU A 35 -1.22 7.29 14.42
CA GLU A 35 -0.47 8.49 14.76
C GLU A 35 0.24 9.09 13.53
N LYS A 36 0.92 8.26 12.73
CA LYS A 36 1.59 8.68 11.49
C LYS A 36 0.63 9.25 10.44
N LEU A 37 -0.63 8.83 10.49
CA LEU A 37 -1.69 9.30 9.60
C LEU A 37 -2.43 10.54 10.16
N GLY A 38 -2.07 11.00 11.37
CA GLY A 38 -2.68 12.15 12.02
C GLY A 38 -4.00 11.84 12.76
N TYR A 39 -4.28 10.56 13.01
CA TYR A 39 -5.45 10.15 13.78
C TYR A 39 -5.16 10.11 15.29
N LYS A 40 -6.16 10.49 16.09
CA LYS A 40 -6.08 10.46 17.57
C LYS A 40 -6.28 9.05 18.16
N ARG A 41 -6.87 8.13 17.39
CA ARG A 41 -7.24 6.77 17.81
C ARG A 41 -6.96 5.80 16.68
N ASP A 42 -6.65 4.57 17.03
CA ASP A 42 -6.38 3.45 16.12
C ASP A 42 -7.64 2.86 15.47
N THR A 43 -8.83 3.23 15.94
CA THR A 43 -10.11 2.66 15.50
C THR A 43 -10.28 2.68 13.98
N THR A 44 -9.82 3.74 13.31
CA THR A 44 -9.86 3.84 11.84
C THR A 44 -8.98 2.80 11.16
N VAL A 45 -7.76 2.61 11.65
CA VAL A 45 -6.83 1.59 11.12
C VAL A 45 -7.37 0.19 11.38
N VAL A 46 -7.93 -0.06 12.57
CA VAL A 46 -8.56 -1.34 12.91
C VAL A 46 -9.77 -1.62 12.02
N GLN A 47 -10.56 -0.61 11.66
CA GLN A 47 -11.67 -0.77 10.70
C GLN A 47 -11.17 -1.10 9.29
N TRP A 48 -10.05 -0.53 8.86
CA TRP A 48 -9.42 -0.89 7.58
C TRP A 48 -8.91 -2.33 7.57
N MET A 49 -8.25 -2.77 8.65
CA MET A 49 -7.80 -4.15 8.78
C MET A 49 -8.96 -5.15 8.78
N ARG A 50 -10.11 -4.77 9.35
CA ARG A 50 -11.32 -5.61 9.32
C ARG A 50 -12.08 -5.55 8.00
N GLY A 51 -11.65 -4.71 7.06
CA GLY A 51 -12.38 -4.45 5.81
C GLY A 51 -13.74 -3.76 5.99
N SER A 52 -14.04 -3.22 7.18
CA SER A 52 -15.31 -2.52 7.45
C SER A 52 -15.29 -1.04 7.06
N ALA A 53 -14.09 -0.51 6.75
CA ALA A 53 -13.91 0.80 6.14
C ALA A 53 -12.86 0.72 5.04
N LYS A 54 -13.00 1.61 4.05
CA LYS A 54 -12.07 1.74 2.93
C LYS A 54 -10.88 2.61 3.29
N VAL A 55 -9.68 2.23 2.83
CA VAL A 55 -8.48 3.08 2.95
C VAL A 55 -8.57 4.23 1.93
N PRO A 56 -8.44 5.50 2.33
CA PRO A 56 -8.39 6.62 1.39
C PRO A 56 -7.08 6.70 0.61
N LEU A 57 -7.15 7.04 -0.68
CA LEU A 57 -6.00 7.17 -1.59
C LEU A 57 -4.86 8.06 -1.05
N ARG A 58 -5.20 9.17 -0.39
CA ARG A 58 -4.21 10.11 0.19
C ARG A 58 -3.28 9.50 1.25
N HIS A 59 -3.65 8.34 1.81
CA HIS A 59 -2.88 7.68 2.87
C HIS A 59 -1.94 6.59 2.35
N LEU A 60 -1.99 6.24 1.05
CA LEU A 60 -1.20 5.12 0.52
C LEU A 60 0.31 5.35 0.64
N SER A 61 0.80 6.56 0.37
CA SER A 61 2.23 6.89 0.51
C SER A 61 2.71 6.79 1.95
N THR A 62 1.92 7.26 2.92
CA THR A 62 2.24 7.14 4.34
C THR A 62 2.26 5.67 4.78
N ILE A 63 1.28 4.86 4.33
CA ILE A 63 1.22 3.42 4.62
C ILE A 63 2.43 2.70 4.03
N ALA A 64 2.77 2.98 2.77
CA ALA A 64 3.92 2.42 2.08
C ALA A 64 5.23 2.72 2.84
N ASN A 65 5.44 3.99 3.19
CA ASN A 65 6.62 4.43 3.94
C ASN A 65 6.68 3.79 5.34
N PHE A 66 5.54 3.72 6.05
CA PHE A 66 5.46 3.16 7.40
C PHE A 66 5.92 1.71 7.46
N PHE A 67 5.45 0.89 6.51
CA PHE A 67 5.81 -0.52 6.41
C PHE A 67 7.02 -0.79 5.51
N SER A 68 7.66 0.26 4.98
CA SER A 68 8.71 0.21 3.94
C SER A 68 8.34 -0.73 2.78
N HIS A 69 7.09 -0.68 2.35
CA HIS A 69 6.65 -1.27 1.09
C HIS A 69 6.81 -0.25 -0.04
N ASP A 70 6.94 -0.77 -1.25
CA ASP A 70 6.71 0.01 -2.44
C ASP A 70 5.28 0.54 -2.48
N VAL A 71 5.10 1.81 -2.84
CA VAL A 71 3.77 2.41 -2.99
C VAL A 71 2.96 1.69 -4.07
N ALA A 72 3.61 1.12 -5.09
CA ALA A 72 2.95 0.35 -6.14
C ALA A 72 2.25 -0.91 -5.58
N HIS A 73 2.87 -1.59 -4.61
CA HIS A 73 2.25 -2.75 -3.96
C HIS A 73 1.00 -2.35 -3.15
N VAL A 74 1.08 -1.22 -2.44
CA VAL A 74 -0.07 -0.69 -1.68
C VAL A 74 -1.18 -0.24 -2.64
N LEU A 75 -0.82 0.35 -3.78
CA LEU A 75 -1.75 0.79 -4.82
C LEU A 75 -2.48 -0.40 -5.46
N SER A 76 -1.80 -1.51 -5.75
CA SER A 76 -2.46 -2.72 -6.29
C SER A 76 -3.51 -3.27 -5.31
N ALA A 77 -3.17 -3.37 -4.02
CA ALA A 77 -4.11 -3.79 -2.98
C ALA A 77 -5.30 -2.80 -2.83
N TRP A 78 -5.05 -1.50 -2.97
CA TRP A 78 -6.07 -0.46 -2.94
C TRP A 78 -7.00 -0.48 -4.16
N LEU A 79 -6.46 -0.72 -5.36
CA LEU A 79 -7.26 -0.83 -6.58
C LEU A 79 -8.24 -2.00 -6.50
N ALA A 80 -7.82 -3.12 -5.89
CA ALA A 80 -8.72 -4.24 -5.65
C ALA A 80 -9.89 -3.92 -4.69
N GLN A 81 -9.71 -2.95 -3.79
CA GLN A 81 -10.77 -2.42 -2.91
C GLN A 81 -11.76 -1.50 -3.66
N GLU A 82 -11.29 -0.71 -4.63
CA GLU A 82 -12.13 0.23 -5.38
C GLU A 82 -12.81 -0.40 -6.60
N CYS A 83 -12.14 -1.34 -7.26
CA CYS A 83 -12.59 -1.99 -8.48
C CYS A 83 -12.52 -3.52 -8.34
N PRO A 84 -13.28 -4.12 -7.41
CA PRO A 84 -13.19 -5.56 -7.13
C PRO A 84 -13.62 -6.45 -8.31
N ASP A 85 -14.47 -5.94 -9.19
CA ASP A 85 -15.08 -6.68 -10.31
C ASP A 85 -14.41 -6.39 -11.68
N ASP A 86 -13.31 -5.64 -11.71
CA ASP A 86 -12.60 -5.30 -12.95
C ASP A 86 -11.22 -5.99 -13.01
N PRO A 87 -11.15 -7.20 -13.59
CA PRO A 87 -9.89 -7.93 -13.70
C PRO A 87 -8.87 -7.25 -14.63
N GLU A 88 -9.30 -6.38 -15.55
CA GLU A 88 -8.37 -5.62 -16.39
C GLU A 88 -7.63 -4.55 -15.58
N ILE A 89 -8.34 -3.79 -14.74
CA ILE A 89 -7.74 -2.77 -13.85
C ILE A 89 -6.77 -3.40 -12.85
N VAL A 90 -7.12 -4.57 -12.29
CA VAL A 90 -6.22 -5.33 -11.40
C VAL A 90 -4.97 -5.81 -12.16
N SER A 91 -5.12 -6.31 -13.39
CA SER A 91 -3.97 -6.73 -14.21
C SER A 91 -3.08 -5.57 -14.67
N VAL A 92 -3.64 -4.37 -14.85
CA VAL A 92 -2.89 -3.14 -15.14
C VAL A 92 -2.08 -2.74 -13.91
N ALA A 93 -2.67 -2.80 -12.71
CA ALA A 93 -1.94 -2.53 -11.47
C ALA A 93 -0.70 -3.42 -11.30
N ASP A 94 -0.80 -4.70 -11.67
CA ASP A 94 0.31 -5.65 -11.64
C ASP A 94 1.35 -5.42 -12.77
N ARG A 95 1.01 -4.63 -13.80
CA ARG A 95 1.85 -4.30 -14.97
C ARG A 95 2.48 -2.91 -14.95
N VAL A 96 2.10 -2.02 -14.03
CA VAL A 96 2.35 -0.57 -14.13
C VAL A 96 3.72 -0.09 -13.62
N ILE A 97 4.68 -0.98 -13.31
CA ILE A 97 6.09 -0.55 -13.36
C ILE A 97 6.92 -1.55 -14.15
N THR A 98 7.14 -1.22 -15.41
CA THR A 98 8.17 -1.89 -16.21
C THR A 98 9.55 -1.50 -15.67
N ILE A 99 10.55 -2.39 -15.81
CA ILE A 99 11.94 -2.17 -15.34
C ILE A 99 12.51 -0.84 -15.87
N TRP A 100 12.05 -0.37 -17.03
CA TRP A 100 12.45 0.91 -17.63
C TRP A 100 11.87 2.12 -16.90
N GLU A 101 10.65 2.03 -16.39
CA GLU A 101 10.03 3.10 -15.59
C GLU A 101 10.70 3.22 -14.21
N TRP A 102 11.18 2.10 -13.65
CA TRP A 102 12.03 2.11 -12.46
C TRP A 102 13.34 2.87 -12.66
N GLN A 103 13.95 2.78 -13.84
CA GLN A 103 15.17 3.52 -14.13
C GLN A 103 14.93 5.04 -14.13
N LEU A 104 13.77 5.49 -14.61
CA LEU A 104 13.40 6.92 -14.57
C LEU A 104 13.21 7.42 -13.14
N VAL A 105 12.60 6.60 -12.27
CA VAL A 105 12.42 6.93 -10.84
C VAL A 105 13.77 6.97 -10.11
N TYR A 106 14.66 6.01 -10.38
CA TYR A 106 16.02 6.03 -9.79
C TYR A 106 16.82 7.24 -10.26
N VAL A 107 16.78 7.57 -11.55
CA VAL A 107 17.46 8.75 -12.10
C VAL A 107 16.91 10.05 -11.51
N ALA A 108 15.59 10.19 -11.38
CA ALA A 108 14.99 11.38 -10.78
C ALA A 108 15.36 11.55 -9.29
N ARG A 109 15.42 10.44 -8.54
CA ARG A 109 15.84 10.42 -7.14
C ARG A 109 17.32 10.79 -6.98
N ASP A 110 18.18 10.22 -7.82
CA ASP A 110 19.62 10.46 -7.75
C ASP A 110 19.96 11.91 -8.16
N ILE A 111 19.24 12.48 -9.15
CA ILE A 111 19.32 13.90 -9.49
C ILE A 111 18.90 14.78 -8.30
N HIS A 112 17.75 14.51 -7.68
CA HIS A 112 17.26 15.30 -6.56
C HIS A 112 18.25 15.31 -5.38
N ASN A 113 18.79 14.16 -5.01
CA ASN A 113 19.77 14.03 -3.93
C ASN A 113 21.13 14.68 -4.27
N TYR A 114 21.51 14.74 -5.55
CA TYR A 114 22.75 15.37 -6.01
C TYR A 114 22.70 16.91 -5.94
N TYR A 115 21.50 17.51 -6.05
CA TYR A 115 21.32 18.96 -5.99
C TYR A 115 20.94 19.49 -4.60
N ASP A 116 20.68 18.60 -3.64
CA ASP A 116 20.37 18.92 -2.24
C ASP A 116 21.56 18.73 -1.28
N GLU A 117 22.78 18.52 -1.81
CA GLU A 117 24.09 18.67 -1.12
C GLU A 117 24.74 20.03 -1.45
#